data_AF-A0A094WH15-F1
#
_entry.id   AF-A0A094WH15-F1
#
_cell.length_a   1.000
_cell.length_b   1.000
_cell.length_c   1.000
_cell.angle_alpha   90.00
_cell.angle_beta   90.00
_cell.angle_gamma   90.00
#
_symmetry.space_group_name_H-M   'P 1'
#
loop_
_entity.id
_entity.type
_entity.pdbx_description
1 polymer ?
#
loop_
_entity_poly.entity_id
_entity_poly.type
_entity_poly.pdbx_seq_one_letter_code
_entity_poly.pdbx_strand_id
1 'polypeptide(L)'
;MSNRYITSHFPLISIMLFSLSFALYVQGFILEQLVDYGLYDGMREFFSENGIKLTLLFLLVLIFFMVFSALKLIADTVFQLSMLFFSKDEEGKELIKVRTGSWIFLLCGIISLFLAYSWLWLLILFILACFIYFTYFVYKVSDSISFIGMCGMVFFHVIFWTGFLLLILYAAIKLYNSFIASLP
;
A
#
# COMPACT_ATOMS: atom_id res chain seq x y z
N MET A 1 24.76 11.42 -12.05
CA MET A 1 23.61 11.31 -12.98
C MET A 1 22.89 10.00 -12.71
N SER A 2 21.78 10.03 -11.97
CA SER A 2 20.96 8.83 -11.73
C SER A 2 20.15 8.52 -12.99
N ASN A 3 20.19 7.27 -13.48
CA ASN A 3 19.48 6.86 -14.69
C ASN A 3 17.96 6.93 -14.45
N ARG A 4 17.28 7.89 -15.11
CA ARG A 4 15.83 8.13 -14.94
C ARG A 4 14.97 6.87 -15.18
N TYR A 5 15.41 5.99 -16.06
CA TYR A 5 14.72 4.74 -16.38
C TYR A 5 14.72 3.75 -15.20
N ILE A 6 15.80 3.71 -14.40
CA ILE A 6 15.87 2.82 -13.23
C ILE A 6 14.98 3.37 -12.10
N THR A 7 15.06 4.68 -11.85
CA THR A 7 14.25 5.32 -10.79
C THR A 7 12.75 5.31 -11.07
N SER A 8 12.32 5.26 -12.34
CA SER A 8 10.89 5.16 -12.69
C SER A 8 10.26 3.82 -12.31
N HIS A 9 11.06 2.78 -12.11
CA HIS A 9 10.56 1.44 -11.75
C HIS A 9 10.54 1.19 -10.24
N PHE A 10 11.07 2.11 -9.43
CA PHE A 10 11.08 1.98 -7.97
C PHE A 10 9.68 1.80 -7.34
N PRO A 11 8.62 2.50 -7.79
CA PRO A 11 7.28 2.25 -7.29
C PRO A 11 6.83 0.81 -7.52
N LEU A 12 7.09 0.25 -8.71
CA LEU A 12 6.70 -1.13 -9.04
C LEU A 12 7.45 -2.13 -8.15
N ILE A 13 8.76 -1.96 -8.00
CA ILE A 13 9.59 -2.84 -7.18
C ILE A 13 9.14 -2.76 -5.70
N SER A 14 8.89 -1.56 -5.18
CA SER A 14 8.37 -1.40 -3.83
C SER A 14 7.01 -2.09 -3.63
N ILE A 15 6.08 -1.92 -4.57
CA ILE A 15 4.79 -2.61 -4.55
C ILE A 15 5.00 -4.13 -4.50
N MET A 16 5.90 -4.68 -5.33
CA MET A 16 6.21 -6.11 -5.29
C MET A 16 6.78 -6.56 -3.93
N LEU A 17 7.69 -5.79 -3.34
CA LEU A 17 8.32 -6.12 -2.05
C LEU A 17 7.33 -6.11 -0.89
N PHE A 18 6.48 -5.07 -0.82
CA PHE A 18 5.41 -5.02 0.18
C PHE A 18 4.40 -6.15 -0.04
N SER A 19 4.02 -6.42 -1.30
CA SER A 19 3.10 -7.51 -1.63
C SER A 19 3.64 -8.86 -1.18
N LEU A 20 4.92 -9.12 -1.42
CA LEU A 20 5.60 -10.34 -0.98
C LEU A 20 5.62 -10.44 0.55
N SER A 21 5.95 -9.35 1.25
CA SER A 21 6.04 -9.33 2.72
C SER A 21 4.69 -9.63 3.38
N PHE A 22 3.62 -8.98 2.91
CA PHE A 22 2.27 -9.22 3.40
C PHE A 22 1.75 -10.62 3.01
N ALA A 23 2.06 -11.07 1.80
CA ALA A 23 1.69 -12.41 1.34
C ALA A 23 2.35 -13.51 2.18
N LEU A 24 3.63 -13.37 2.52
CA LEU A 24 4.34 -14.33 3.38
C LEU A 24 3.70 -14.45 4.77
N TYR A 25 3.36 -13.32 5.39
CA TYR A 25 2.67 -13.33 6.69
C TYR A 25 1.31 -14.03 6.61
N VAL A 26 0.46 -13.61 5.66
CA VAL A 26 -0.90 -14.15 5.52
C VAL A 26 -0.88 -15.61 5.10
N GLN A 27 0.08 -16.02 4.28
CA GLN A 27 0.28 -17.41 3.93
C GLN A 27 0.54 -18.26 5.18
N GLY A 28 1.43 -17.81 6.08
CA GLY A 28 1.70 -18.50 7.35
C GLY A 28 0.42 -18.67 8.18
N PHE A 29 -0.34 -17.59 8.34
CA PHE A 29 -1.61 -17.60 9.06
C PHE A 29 -2.63 -18.57 8.44
N ILE A 30 -2.84 -18.53 7.12
CA ILE A 30 -3.79 -19.43 6.44
C ILE A 30 -3.37 -20.89 6.60
N LEU A 31 -2.08 -21.20 6.47
CA LEU A 31 -1.58 -22.57 6.63
C LEU A 31 -1.82 -23.10 8.04
N GLU A 32 -1.61 -22.28 9.07
CA GLU A 32 -1.91 -22.63 10.47
C GLU A 32 -3.40 -22.96 10.64
N GLN A 33 -4.29 -22.11 10.11
CA GLN A 33 -5.73 -22.36 10.17
C GLN A 33 -6.16 -23.62 9.39
N LEU A 34 -5.53 -23.90 8.24
CA LEU A 34 -5.81 -25.12 7.47
C LEU A 34 -5.39 -26.39 8.24
N VAL A 35 -4.31 -26.32 9.01
CA VAL A 35 -3.86 -27.41 9.88
C VAL A 35 -4.82 -27.58 11.05
N ASP A 36 -5.21 -26.49 11.72
CA ASP A 36 -6.14 -26.52 12.85
C ASP A 36 -7.51 -27.11 12.50
N TYR A 37 -7.98 -26.86 11.27
CA TYR A 37 -9.24 -27.43 10.75
C TYR A 37 -9.09 -28.82 10.13
N GLY A 38 -7.90 -29.42 10.11
CA GLY A 38 -7.63 -30.72 9.50
C GLY A 38 -7.73 -30.75 7.97
N LEU A 39 -7.90 -29.58 7.32
CA LEU A 39 -8.00 -29.46 5.86
C LEU A 39 -6.65 -29.63 5.18
N TYR A 40 -5.56 -29.29 5.88
CA TYR A 40 -4.21 -29.36 5.33
C TYR A 40 -3.82 -30.78 4.92
N ASP A 41 -4.14 -31.79 5.74
CA ASP A 41 -3.82 -33.18 5.45
C ASP A 41 -4.60 -33.69 4.23
N GLY A 42 -5.88 -33.34 4.12
CA GLY A 42 -6.67 -33.65 2.92
C GLY A 42 -6.10 -33.00 1.64
N MET A 43 -5.55 -31.80 1.73
CA MET A 43 -4.87 -31.17 0.58
C MET A 43 -3.56 -31.88 0.20
N ARG A 44 -2.85 -32.46 1.19
CA ARG A 44 -1.60 -33.18 0.98
C ARG A 44 -1.77 -34.51 0.23
N GLU A 45 -2.98 -35.06 0.18
CA GLU A 45 -3.28 -36.24 -0.64
C GLU A 45 -3.16 -35.93 -2.14
N PHE A 46 -3.37 -34.68 -2.54
CA PHE A 46 -3.36 -34.26 -3.96
C PHE A 46 -2.15 -33.39 -4.33
N PHE A 47 -1.60 -32.63 -3.37
CA PHE A 47 -0.51 -31.69 -3.60
C PHE A 47 0.67 -31.93 -2.68
N SER A 48 1.89 -31.65 -3.17
CA SER A 48 3.07 -31.60 -2.31
C SER A 48 3.01 -30.41 -1.36
N GLU A 49 3.67 -30.52 -0.21
CA GLU A 49 3.74 -29.45 0.80
C GLU A 49 4.24 -28.12 0.19
N ASN A 50 5.30 -28.21 -0.61
CA ASN A 50 5.86 -27.06 -1.34
C ASN A 50 4.90 -26.56 -2.43
N GLY A 51 4.15 -27.45 -3.08
CA GLY A 51 3.13 -27.09 -4.06
C GLY A 51 2.01 -26.25 -3.46
N ILE A 52 1.50 -26.64 -2.29
CA ILE A 52 0.48 -25.88 -1.56
C ILE A 52 1.02 -24.51 -1.17
N LYS A 53 2.22 -24.48 -0.56
CA LYS A 53 2.88 -23.24 -0.14
C LYS A 53 3.10 -22.29 -1.31
N LEU A 54 3.69 -22.76 -2.40
CA LEU A 54 4.01 -21.93 -3.57
C LEU A 54 2.74 -21.37 -4.24
N THR A 55 1.72 -22.21 -4.40
CA THR A 55 0.44 -21.81 -5.03
C THR A 55 -0.26 -20.75 -4.20
N LEU A 56 -0.33 -20.94 -2.88
CA LEU A 56 -0.94 -19.98 -1.96
C LEU A 56 -0.15 -18.66 -1.94
N LEU A 57 1.18 -18.73 -1.88
CA LEU A 57 2.04 -17.54 -1.93
C LEU A 57 1.81 -16.75 -3.23
N PHE A 58 1.79 -17.42 -4.38
CA PHE A 58 1.57 -16.77 -5.67
C PHE A 58 0.22 -16.05 -5.73
N LEU A 59 -0.86 -16.72 -5.29
CA LEU A 59 -2.20 -16.13 -5.23
C LEU A 59 -2.22 -14.90 -4.31
N LEU A 60 -1.65 -15.00 -3.12
CA LEU A 60 -1.62 -13.91 -2.15
C LEU A 60 -0.77 -12.73 -2.64
N VAL A 61 0.38 -12.98 -3.26
CA VAL A 61 1.21 -11.92 -3.87
C VAL A 61 0.41 -11.16 -4.93
N LEU A 62 -0.36 -11.86 -5.78
CA LEU A 62 -1.22 -11.20 -6.77
C LEU A 62 -2.32 -10.35 -6.12
N ILE A 63 -2.98 -10.85 -5.08
CA ILE A 63 -4.02 -10.10 -4.35
C ILE A 63 -3.43 -8.83 -3.74
N PHE A 64 -2.33 -8.94 -2.98
CA PHE A 64 -1.69 -7.77 -2.38
C PHE A 64 -1.14 -6.81 -3.42
N PHE A 65 -0.58 -7.31 -4.53
CA PHE A 65 -0.12 -6.49 -5.63
C PHE A 65 -1.24 -5.62 -6.21
N MET A 66 -2.43 -6.19 -6.41
CA MET A 66 -3.60 -5.44 -6.87
C MET A 66 -4.02 -4.37 -5.86
N VAL A 67 -4.05 -4.69 -4.57
CA VAL A 67 -4.41 -3.73 -3.51
C VAL A 67 -3.42 -2.56 -3.47
N PHE A 68 -2.12 -2.83 -3.42
CA PHE A 68 -1.10 -1.77 -3.39
C PHE A 68 -1.06 -0.97 -4.69
N SER A 69 -1.27 -1.61 -5.84
CA SER A 69 -1.36 -0.91 -7.14
C SER A 69 -2.57 0.02 -7.19
N ALA A 70 -3.72 -0.41 -6.69
CA ALA A 70 -4.92 0.42 -6.60
C ALA A 70 -4.71 1.61 -5.65
N LEU A 71 -4.14 1.37 -4.46
CA LEU A 71 -3.79 2.44 -3.51
C LEU A 71 -2.84 3.47 -4.14
N LYS A 72 -1.82 3.00 -4.86
CA LYS A 72 -0.88 3.87 -5.56
C LYS A 72 -1.58 4.71 -6.64
N LEU A 73 -2.48 4.12 -7.43
CA LEU A 73 -3.23 4.84 -8.46
C LEU A 73 -4.10 5.95 -7.85
N ILE A 74 -4.81 5.63 -6.76
CA ILE A 74 -5.60 6.62 -6.01
C ILE A 74 -4.68 7.72 -5.48
N ALA A 75 -3.56 7.35 -4.85
CA ALA A 75 -2.61 8.32 -4.30
C ALA A 75 -2.06 9.28 -5.37
N ASP A 76 -1.63 8.76 -6.53
CA ASP A 76 -1.18 9.59 -7.65
C ASP A 76 -2.26 10.56 -8.12
N THR A 77 -3.52 10.11 -8.16
CA THR A 77 -4.66 10.93 -8.57
C THR A 77 -4.92 12.06 -7.57
N VAL A 78 -4.91 11.74 -6.27
CA VAL A 78 -5.09 12.72 -5.20
C VAL A 78 -3.93 13.72 -5.19
N PHE A 79 -2.69 13.27 -5.40
CA PHE A 79 -1.53 14.16 -5.52
C PHE A 79 -1.69 15.11 -6.71
N GLN A 80 -1.99 14.61 -7.90
CA GLN A 80 -2.19 15.45 -9.09
C GLN A 80 -3.33 16.45 -8.89
N LEU A 81 -4.45 16.02 -8.32
CA LEU A 81 -5.59 16.89 -8.04
C LEU A 81 -5.25 17.97 -7.00
N SER A 82 -4.48 17.61 -5.97
CA SER A 82 -4.00 18.59 -4.98
C SER A 82 -3.05 19.61 -5.60
N MET A 83 -2.19 19.20 -6.53
CA MET A 83 -1.33 20.12 -7.27
C MET A 83 -2.15 21.03 -8.19
N LEU A 84 -3.17 20.50 -8.87
CA LEU A 84 -4.06 21.27 -9.73
C LEU A 84 -4.79 22.39 -8.97
N PHE A 85 -5.25 22.11 -7.74
CA PHE A 85 -6.01 23.10 -6.97
C PHE A 85 -5.14 24.13 -6.25
N PHE A 86 -3.92 23.76 -5.85
CA PHE A 86 -3.11 24.58 -4.93
C PHE A 86 -1.79 25.06 -5.50
N SER A 87 -1.29 24.50 -6.60
CA SER A 87 -0.04 24.91 -7.24
C SER A 87 -0.27 25.95 -8.34
N LYS A 88 0.71 26.83 -8.53
CA LYS A 88 0.79 27.73 -9.70
C LYS A 88 1.60 27.13 -10.85
N ASP A 89 2.07 25.89 -10.70
CA ASP A 89 2.88 25.18 -11.70
C ASP A 89 1.97 24.64 -12.84
N GLU A 90 1.92 25.38 -13.95
CA GLU A 90 1.19 24.99 -15.16
C GLU A 90 1.95 23.94 -16.00
N GLU A 91 3.27 23.79 -15.82
CA GLU A 91 4.13 22.93 -16.64
C GLU A 91 4.43 21.55 -16.02
N GLY A 92 4.02 21.32 -14.76
CA GLY A 92 4.16 20.04 -14.07
C GLY A 92 5.62 19.67 -13.71
N LYS A 93 6.51 20.65 -13.64
CA LYS A 93 7.94 20.44 -13.30
C LYS A 93 8.11 19.95 -11.86
N GLU A 94 7.22 20.33 -10.96
CA GLU A 94 7.25 19.90 -9.56
C GLU A 94 6.83 18.43 -9.39
N LEU A 95 5.91 17.92 -10.22
CA LEU A 95 5.53 16.50 -10.22
C LEU A 95 6.71 15.57 -10.54
N ILE A 96 7.61 16.01 -11.41
CA ILE A 96 8.80 15.24 -11.79
C ILE A 96 9.81 15.20 -10.63
N LYS A 97 9.97 16.30 -9.88
CA LYS A 97 10.86 16.34 -8.72
C LYS A 97 10.38 15.46 -7.58
N VAL A 98 9.06 15.45 -7.33
CA VAL A 98 8.42 14.63 -6.30
C VAL A 98 8.59 13.14 -6.58
N ARG A 99 8.51 12.72 -7.86
CA ARG A 99 8.73 11.32 -8.26
C ARG A 99 10.09 10.75 -7.85
N THR A 100 11.08 11.60 -7.59
CA THR A 100 12.37 11.14 -7.05
C THR A 100 12.21 10.51 -5.67
N GLY A 101 11.18 10.87 -4.89
CA GLY A 101 10.93 10.36 -3.54
C GLY A 101 10.57 8.87 -3.46
N SER A 102 10.39 8.18 -4.59
CA SER A 102 10.04 6.74 -4.62
C SER A 102 11.09 5.83 -3.96
N TRP A 103 12.32 6.30 -3.73
CA TRP A 103 13.33 5.54 -2.99
C TRP A 103 12.93 5.28 -1.53
N ILE A 104 12.09 6.14 -0.92
CA ILE A 104 11.57 5.97 0.45
C ILE A 104 10.80 4.65 0.53
N PHE A 105 9.85 4.47 -0.39
CA PHE A 105 9.04 3.26 -0.50
C PHE A 105 9.87 2.03 -0.87
N LEU A 106 10.92 2.19 -1.68
CA LEU A 106 11.82 1.09 -2.00
C LEU A 106 12.59 0.59 -0.77
N LEU A 107 13.18 1.49 0.02
CA LEU A 107 13.90 1.12 1.24
C LEU A 107 12.96 0.48 2.26
N CYS A 108 11.78 1.07 2.48
CA CYS A 108 10.79 0.48 3.36
C CYS A 108 10.31 -0.89 2.85
N GLY A 109 10.18 -1.09 1.53
CA GLY A 109 9.86 -2.41 0.95
C GLY A 109 10.97 -3.45 1.18
N ILE A 110 12.24 -3.06 1.16
CA ILE A 110 13.33 -3.98 1.53
C ILE A 110 13.24 -4.35 3.01
N ILE A 111 13.02 -3.36 3.88
CA ILE A 111 12.88 -3.57 5.33
C ILE A 111 11.66 -4.45 5.64
N SER A 112 10.57 -4.32 4.89
CA SER A 112 9.34 -5.08 5.15
C SER A 112 9.54 -6.59 5.03
N LEU A 113 10.48 -7.06 4.20
CA LEU A 113 10.79 -8.49 4.10
C LEU A 113 11.31 -9.06 5.43
N PHE A 114 12.10 -8.29 6.18
CA PHE A 114 12.61 -8.69 7.49
C PHE A 114 11.54 -8.63 8.60
N LEU A 115 10.45 -7.90 8.36
CA LEU A 115 9.32 -7.76 9.28
C LEU A 115 8.14 -8.68 8.95
N ALA A 116 8.29 -9.57 7.96
CA ALA A 116 7.22 -10.45 7.48
C ALA A 116 6.69 -11.44 8.53
N TYR A 117 7.29 -11.51 9.72
CA TYR A 117 6.82 -12.34 10.84
C TYR A 117 5.67 -11.71 11.64
N SER A 118 5.38 -10.41 11.46
CA SER A 118 4.35 -9.73 12.26
C SER A 118 3.57 -8.71 11.43
N TRP A 119 2.24 -8.90 11.37
CA TRP A 119 1.36 -8.00 10.63
C TRP A 119 1.36 -6.57 11.17
N LEU A 120 1.49 -6.40 12.49
CA LEU A 120 1.52 -5.09 13.13
C LEU A 120 2.75 -4.29 12.69
N TRP A 121 3.94 -4.92 12.69
CA TRP A 121 5.18 -4.26 12.27
C TRP A 121 5.15 -3.92 10.77
N LEU A 122 4.60 -4.80 9.93
CA LEU A 122 4.39 -4.52 8.51
C LEU A 122 3.46 -3.30 8.28
N LEU A 123 2.34 -3.26 9.00
CA LEU A 123 1.37 -2.16 8.90
C LEU A 123 1.98 -0.84 9.35
N ILE A 124 2.66 -0.83 10.50
CA ILE A 124 3.36 0.36 11.02
C ILE A 124 4.40 0.86 10.03
N LEU A 125 5.22 -0.03 9.46
CA LEU A 125 6.24 0.35 8.48
C LEU A 125 5.61 0.96 7.22
N PHE A 126 4.52 0.39 6.71
CA PHE A 126 3.82 0.92 5.55
C PHE A 126 3.22 2.32 5.83
N ILE A 127 2.55 2.50 6.98
CA ILE A 127 2.00 3.80 7.39
C ILE A 127 3.13 4.83 7.57
N LEU A 128 4.24 4.43 8.18
CA LEU A 128 5.41 5.29 8.36
C LEU A 128 6.01 5.70 7.00
N ALA A 129 6.11 4.78 6.04
CA ALA A 129 6.56 5.09 4.68
C ALA A 129 5.65 6.11 4.00
N CYS A 130 4.33 5.95 4.11
CA CYS A 130 3.34 6.92 3.61
C CYS A 130 3.52 8.30 4.27
N PHE A 131 3.68 8.34 5.60
CA PHE A 131 3.88 9.58 6.33
C PHE A 131 5.18 10.30 5.93
N ILE A 132 6.31 9.58 5.91
CA ILE A 132 7.61 10.14 5.50
C ILE A 132 7.54 10.65 4.07
N TYR A 133 6.94 9.89 3.14
CA TYR A 133 6.77 10.31 1.77
C TYR A 133 5.88 11.56 1.64
N PHE A 134 4.79 11.64 2.41
CA PHE A 134 3.92 12.81 2.45
C PHE A 134 4.65 14.04 2.98
N THR A 135 5.44 13.92 4.05
CA THR A 135 6.27 15.03 4.55
C THR A 135 7.30 15.46 3.51
N TYR A 136 7.97 14.51 2.84
CA TYR A 136 8.89 14.80 1.75
C TYR A 136 8.21 15.55 0.60
N PHE A 137 7.00 15.14 0.24
CA PHE A 137 6.18 15.79 -0.79
C PHE A 137 5.87 17.25 -0.42
N VAL A 138 5.34 17.49 0.78
CA VAL A 138 5.01 18.84 1.26
C VAL A 138 6.26 19.73 1.27
N TYR A 139 7.38 19.22 1.77
CA TYR A 139 8.65 19.96 1.79
C TYR A 139 9.18 20.26 0.38
N LYS A 140 9.01 19.35 -0.58
CA LYS A 140 9.50 19.59 -1.94
C LYS A 140 8.68 20.61 -2.72
N VAL A 141 7.40 20.71 -2.41
CA VAL A 141 6.46 21.59 -3.09
C VAL A 141 6.34 22.94 -2.36
N SER A 142 6.94 23.10 -1.19
CA SER A 142 6.79 24.30 -0.37
C SER A 142 7.27 25.58 -1.05
N ASP A 143 8.29 25.48 -1.91
CA ASP A 143 8.91 26.63 -2.55
C ASP A 143 8.08 27.15 -3.74
N SER A 144 7.19 26.32 -4.29
CA SER A 144 6.37 26.62 -5.47
C SER A 144 4.93 26.99 -5.12
N ILE A 145 4.55 26.91 -3.85
CA ILE A 145 3.18 27.14 -3.39
C ILE A 145 3.17 28.19 -2.26
N SER A 146 2.14 29.04 -2.23
CA SER A 146 1.96 30.00 -1.14
C SER A 146 1.65 29.27 0.18
N PHE A 147 1.91 29.90 1.31
CA PHE A 147 1.58 29.32 2.62
C PHE A 147 0.10 28.85 2.72
N ILE A 148 -0.83 29.66 2.20
CA ILE A 148 -2.26 29.33 2.17
C ILE A 148 -2.54 28.11 1.29
N GLY A 149 -1.91 28.03 0.11
CA GLY A 149 -2.05 26.87 -0.79
C GLY A 149 -1.51 25.58 -0.17
N MET A 150 -0.40 25.68 0.58
CA MET A 150 0.19 24.54 1.29
C MET A 150 -0.73 24.03 2.40
N CYS A 151 -1.29 24.93 3.22
CA CYS A 151 -2.30 24.57 4.22
C CYS A 151 -3.49 23.88 3.55
N GLY A 152 -4.03 24.45 2.47
CA GLY A 152 -5.14 23.87 1.70
C GLY A 152 -4.83 22.48 1.17
N MET A 153 -3.64 22.27 0.62
CA MET A 153 -3.16 20.97 0.14
C MET A 153 -3.12 19.94 1.28
N VAL A 154 -2.55 20.28 2.43
CA VAL A 154 -2.48 19.36 3.58
C VAL A 154 -3.89 18.98 4.06
N PHE A 155 -4.79 19.95 4.22
CA PHE A 155 -6.18 19.67 4.61
C PHE A 155 -6.90 18.80 3.58
N PHE A 156 -6.69 19.06 2.28
CA PHE A 156 -7.27 18.25 1.21
C PHE A 156 -6.86 16.78 1.31
N HIS A 157 -5.57 16.50 1.51
CA HIS A 157 -5.08 15.13 1.70
C HIS A 157 -5.66 14.48 2.96
N VAL A 158 -5.66 15.19 4.09
CA VAL A 158 -6.20 14.65 5.36
C VAL A 158 -7.68 14.33 5.23
N ILE A 159 -8.49 15.23 4.66
CA ILE A 159 -9.93 15.03 4.45
C ILE A 159 -10.18 13.86 3.51
N PHE A 160 -9.46 13.80 2.37
CA PHE A 160 -9.62 12.73 1.40
C PHE A 160 -9.32 11.36 2.02
N TRP A 161 -8.14 11.19 2.63
CA TRP A 161 -7.73 9.90 3.19
C TRP A 161 -8.57 9.48 4.39
N THR A 162 -8.95 10.43 5.25
CA THR A 162 -9.85 10.14 6.37
C THR A 162 -11.23 9.72 5.87
N GLY A 163 -11.81 10.45 4.91
CA GLY A 163 -13.10 10.11 4.31
C GLY A 163 -13.08 8.76 3.59
N PHE A 164 -12.02 8.48 2.84
CA PHE A 164 -11.82 7.20 2.15
C PHE A 164 -11.74 6.03 3.12
N LEU A 165 -10.96 6.16 4.20
CA LEU A 165 -10.86 5.13 5.24
C LEU A 165 -12.19 4.91 5.97
N LEU A 166 -12.89 6.00 6.34
CA LEU A 166 -14.20 5.91 6.98
C LEU A 166 -15.23 5.20 6.08
N LEU A 167 -15.21 5.47 4.78
CA LEU A 167 -16.10 4.82 3.81
C LEU A 167 -15.85 3.31 3.75
N ILE A 168 -14.59 2.89 3.68
CA ILE A 168 -14.21 1.47 3.67
C ILE A 168 -14.62 0.79 4.99
N LEU A 169 -14.32 1.41 6.13
CA LEU A 169 -14.68 0.88 7.45
C LEU A 169 -16.20 0.76 7.61
N TYR A 170 -16.96 1.77 7.18
CA TYR A 170 -18.41 1.74 7.20
C TYR A 170 -18.96 0.59 6.34
N ALA A 171 -18.43 0.42 5.12
CA ALA A 171 -18.83 -0.68 4.24
C ALA A 171 -18.52 -2.04 4.87
N ALA A 172 -17.33 -2.21 5.45
CA ALA A 172 -16.92 -3.46 6.11
C ALA A 172 -17.80 -3.80 7.33
N ILE A 173 -18.07 -2.82 8.21
CA ILE A 173 -18.96 -3.01 9.37
C ILE A 173 -20.37 -3.37 8.90
N LYS A 174 -20.88 -2.70 7.86
CA LYS A 174 -22.20 -2.98 7.31
C LYS A 174 -22.29 -4.40 6.74
N LEU A 175 -21.29 -4.84 5.97
CA LEU A 175 -21.22 -6.20 5.45
C LEU A 175 -21.16 -7.24 6.57
N TYR A 176 -20.33 -7.01 7.59
CA TYR A 176 -20.22 -7.88 8.76
C TYR A 176 -21.56 -8.00 9.50
N ASN A 177 -22.23 -6.88 9.77
CA ASN A 177 -23.52 -6.88 10.45
C ASN A 177 -24.61 -7.58 9.62
N SER A 178 -24.62 -7.38 8.30
CA SER A 178 -25.53 -8.09 7.40
C SER A 178 -25.26 -9.59 7.38
N PHE A 179 -24.00 -10.01 7.45
CA PHE A 179 -23.63 -11.41 7.54
C PHE A 179 -24.09 -12.04 8.87
N ILE A 180 -23.83 -11.40 10.00
CA ILE A 180 -24.32 -11.89 11.32
C ILE A 180 -25.84 -11.97 11.33
N ALA A 181 -26.54 -10.95 10.84
CA ALA A 181 -28.00 -10.95 10.80
C ALA A 181 -28.59 -12.04 9.89
N SER A 182 -27.78 -12.61 8.98
CA SER A 182 -28.20 -13.70 8.09
C SER A 182 -27.96 -15.10 8.68
N LEU A 183 -27.22 -15.21 9.79
CA LEU A 183 -27.02 -16.48 10.49
C LEU A 183 -28.26 -16.80 11.35
N PRO A 184 -28.77 -18.04 11.31
CA PRO A 184 -29.91 -18.49 12.12
C PRO A 184 -29.59 -18.56 13.62
#